data_AF-A0A930ZEN4-F1
#
_entry.id   AF-A0A930ZEN4-F1
#
_cell.length_a   1.000
_cell.length_b   1.000
_cell.length_c   1.000
_cell.angle_alpha   90.00
_cell.angle_beta   90.00
_cell.angle_gamma   90.00
#
_symmetry.space_group_name_H-M   'P 1'
#
loop_
_entity.id
_entity.type
_entity.pdbx_description
1 polymer ?
#
loop_
_entity_poly.entity_id
_entity_poly.type
_entity_poly.pdbx_seq_one_letter_code
_entity_poly.pdbx_strand_id
1 'polypeptide(L)'
;MLPMGVTWSGDARTWASGWADWSWDSTRRLVMEGGKQRLELTYTKGYGGLYLHSDMGVQGYTTLAFKANRAANLLVKCMENKVDKGSKAVATQDGWHDYTLKLSDCGSPDKLTDLFIQNNTNSAQPPILLDDLELRGPSGTLALLSTEKAAVQGALDYAAKWGRDNNRPIFLGEFGAYEKADLDSRVLWTATVRSEAEKRGFSWAYWEFGAGFGIYDRTAKEWRLSLLKALVPKP
;
A
#
# COMPACT_ATOMS: atom_id res chain seq x y z
N MET A 1 -20.06 19.48 9.50
CA MET A 1 -18.63 19.10 9.55
C MET A 1 -18.38 18.22 8.33
N LEU A 2 -17.39 18.53 7.50
CA LEU A 2 -17.04 17.67 6.36
C LEU A 2 -16.52 16.32 6.90
N PRO A 3 -16.73 15.21 6.18
CA PRO A 3 -16.14 13.93 6.56
C PRO A 3 -14.62 14.09 6.72
N MET A 4 -14.07 13.47 7.76
CA MET A 4 -12.62 13.36 7.95
C MET A 4 -12.15 12.04 7.36
N GLY A 5 -11.18 12.09 6.45
CA GLY A 5 -10.61 10.92 5.78
C GLY A 5 -10.45 11.13 4.28
N VAL A 6 -10.06 10.07 3.58
CA VAL A 6 -10.06 9.98 2.12
C VAL A 6 -11.16 9.01 1.71
N THR A 7 -11.82 9.28 0.58
CA THR A 7 -12.78 8.36 -0.01
C THR A 7 -12.10 7.03 -0.34
N TRP A 8 -12.73 5.92 0.03
CA TRP A 8 -12.25 4.56 -0.23
C TRP A 8 -13.11 3.92 -1.32
N SER A 9 -12.51 3.66 -2.47
CA SER A 9 -13.19 3.01 -3.61
C SER A 9 -12.78 1.54 -3.78
N GLY A 10 -11.69 1.13 -3.15
CA GLY A 10 -11.07 -0.19 -3.34
C GLY A 10 -10.14 -0.25 -4.56
N ASP A 11 -10.32 0.66 -5.52
CA ASP A 11 -9.55 0.70 -6.76
C ASP A 11 -8.54 1.86 -6.81
N ALA A 12 -8.68 2.84 -5.92
CA ALA A 12 -7.70 3.91 -5.81
C ALA A 12 -6.32 3.35 -5.48
N ARG A 13 -5.28 3.95 -6.06
CA ARG A 13 -3.90 3.52 -5.82
C ARG A 13 -3.46 3.88 -4.41
N THR A 14 -2.74 2.98 -3.76
CA THR A 14 -2.15 3.19 -2.43
C THR A 14 -0.86 2.38 -2.29
N TRP A 15 -0.21 2.45 -1.14
CA TRP A 15 0.96 1.64 -0.84
C TRP A 15 0.57 0.22 -0.41
N ALA A 16 1.45 -0.74 -0.68
CA ALA A 16 1.27 -2.11 -0.20
C ALA A 16 1.03 -2.18 1.31
N SER A 17 0.32 -3.22 1.75
CA SER A 17 0.16 -3.49 3.19
C SER A 17 1.51 -3.56 3.91
N GLY A 18 1.60 -2.89 5.06
CA GLY A 18 2.82 -2.85 5.86
C GLY A 18 3.92 -1.95 5.28
N TRP A 19 3.64 -1.18 4.23
CA TRP A 19 4.55 -0.18 3.67
C TRP A 19 3.99 1.23 3.87
N ALA A 20 4.83 2.11 4.40
CA ALA A 20 4.52 3.51 4.66
C ALA A 20 5.42 4.43 3.81
N ASP A 21 4.89 5.61 3.50
CA ASP A 21 5.60 6.65 2.76
C ASP A 21 6.26 7.62 3.73
N TRP A 22 7.59 7.55 3.81
CA TRP A 22 8.46 8.39 4.64
C TRP A 22 9.30 9.32 3.77
N SER A 23 8.79 9.67 2.59
CA SER A 23 9.48 10.50 1.60
C SER A 23 9.86 11.87 2.17
N TRP A 24 10.97 12.40 1.67
CA TRP A 24 11.47 13.73 2.02
C TRP A 24 11.80 14.52 0.74
N ASP A 25 11.70 15.84 0.82
CA ASP A 25 12.02 16.77 -0.27
C ASP A 25 11.45 16.33 -1.64
N SER A 26 10.27 15.74 -1.61
CA SER A 26 9.54 15.26 -2.76
C SER A 26 8.03 15.33 -2.47
N THR A 27 7.24 15.30 -3.54
CA THR A 27 5.79 15.20 -3.43
C THR A 27 5.31 14.01 -4.26
N ARG A 28 4.31 13.32 -3.73
CA ARG A 28 3.62 12.21 -4.39
C ARG A 28 2.19 12.65 -4.67
N ARG A 29 1.72 12.50 -5.90
CA ARG A 29 0.31 12.68 -6.26
C ARG A 29 -0.18 11.50 -7.07
N LEU A 30 -1.50 11.30 -7.07
CA LEU A 30 -2.15 10.36 -7.97
C LEU A 30 -2.77 11.16 -9.10
N VAL A 31 -2.41 10.81 -10.33
CA VAL A 31 -2.88 11.49 -11.54
C VAL A 31 -3.44 10.48 -12.53
N MET A 32 -4.45 10.89 -13.31
CA MET A 32 -4.99 10.08 -14.40
C MET A 32 -4.17 10.31 -15.66
N GLU A 33 -3.55 9.27 -16.19
CA GLU A 33 -2.83 9.31 -17.46
C GLU A 33 -3.02 7.99 -18.21
N GLY A 34 -3.38 8.08 -19.50
CA GLY A 34 -3.67 6.90 -20.32
C GLY A 34 -4.80 6.02 -19.78
N GLY A 35 -5.81 6.63 -19.14
CA GLY A 35 -6.95 5.93 -18.55
C GLY A 35 -6.66 5.16 -17.26
N LYS A 36 -5.49 5.34 -16.65
CA LYS A 36 -5.10 4.68 -15.39
C LYS A 36 -4.60 5.70 -14.37
N GLN A 37 -4.76 5.41 -13.07
CA GLN A 37 -4.10 6.17 -12.01
C GLN A 37 -2.61 5.83 -11.95
N ARG A 38 -1.76 6.86 -12.01
CA ARG A 38 -0.30 6.80 -11.94
C ARG A 38 0.21 7.58 -10.73
N LEU A 39 1.42 7.25 -10.26
CA LEU A 39 2.13 8.03 -9.26
C LEU A 39 2.90 9.16 -9.96
N GLU A 40 2.50 10.41 -9.76
CA GLU A 40 3.38 11.55 -10.06
C GLU A 40 4.32 11.78 -8.88
N LEU A 41 5.62 11.62 -9.12
CA LEU A 41 6.70 11.89 -8.17
C LEU A 41 7.45 13.14 -8.61
N THR A 42 7.47 14.17 -7.76
CA THR A 42 8.21 15.41 -8.02
C THR A 42 9.24 15.62 -6.92
N TYR A 43 10.53 15.63 -7.27
CA TYR A 43 11.60 15.97 -6.34
C TYR A 43 11.73 17.49 -6.23
N THR A 44 11.50 18.05 -5.04
CA THR A 44 11.51 19.50 -4.82
C THR A 44 12.90 20.04 -4.52
N LYS A 45 13.85 19.17 -4.16
CA LYS A 45 15.28 19.48 -3.99
C LYS A 45 16.17 18.37 -4.55
N GLY A 46 17.47 18.67 -4.66
CA GLY A 46 18.51 17.66 -4.86
C GLY A 46 18.47 16.61 -3.74
N TYR A 47 18.77 15.35 -4.08
CA TYR A 47 18.77 14.24 -3.12
C TYR A 47 17.47 13.96 -2.37
N GLY A 48 16.34 14.58 -2.77
CA GLY A 48 15.00 14.20 -2.32
C GLY A 48 14.68 12.75 -2.67
N GLY A 49 13.80 12.11 -1.91
CA GLY A 49 13.54 10.68 -2.06
C GLY A 49 12.06 10.33 -2.02
N LEU A 50 11.66 9.38 -2.85
CA LEU A 50 10.54 8.49 -2.55
C LEU A 50 11.08 7.40 -1.62
N TYR A 51 10.59 7.39 -0.38
CA TYR A 51 11.00 6.44 0.64
C TYR A 51 9.82 5.61 1.08
N LEU A 52 9.88 4.32 0.74
CA LEU A 52 8.96 3.32 1.25
C LEU A 52 9.61 2.55 2.40
N HIS A 53 8.97 2.57 3.56
CA HIS A 53 9.41 1.93 4.80
C HIS A 53 8.46 0.80 5.19
N SER A 54 9.00 -0.32 5.68
CA SER A 54 8.26 -1.39 6.33
C SER A 54 8.96 -1.85 7.61
N ASP A 55 8.29 -1.71 8.76
CA ASP A 55 8.76 -2.26 10.03
C ASP A 55 8.95 -3.78 9.96
N MET A 56 8.03 -4.45 9.25
CA MET A 56 8.04 -5.89 9.11
C MET A 56 9.03 -6.37 8.06
N GLY A 57 9.37 -5.54 7.05
CA GLY A 57 10.22 -5.88 5.92
C GLY A 57 9.75 -7.09 5.11
N VAL A 58 10.51 -7.42 4.07
CA VAL A 58 10.18 -8.52 3.15
C VAL A 58 11.40 -9.36 2.77
N GLN A 59 11.16 -10.63 2.46
CA GLN A 59 12.18 -11.60 2.04
C GLN A 59 11.72 -12.39 0.81
N GLY A 60 12.66 -13.03 0.12
CA GLY A 60 12.38 -13.86 -1.07
C GLY A 60 11.98 -13.06 -2.31
N TYR A 61 12.35 -11.78 -2.34
CA TYR A 61 12.31 -10.94 -3.54
C TYR A 61 13.74 -10.72 -4.03
N THR A 62 13.92 -10.66 -5.34
CA THR A 62 15.24 -10.55 -6.00
C THR A 62 15.33 -9.35 -6.91
N THR A 63 14.21 -8.70 -7.21
CA THR A 63 14.10 -7.72 -8.26
C THR A 63 13.16 -6.60 -7.86
N LEU A 64 13.57 -5.35 -8.11
CA LEU A 64 12.69 -4.20 -8.17
C LEU A 64 12.32 -3.96 -9.64
N ALA A 65 11.03 -3.82 -9.92
CA ALA A 65 10.52 -3.41 -11.21
C ALA A 65 9.67 -2.14 -11.07
N PHE A 66 9.74 -1.26 -12.05
CA PHE A 66 8.83 -0.11 -12.17
C PHE A 66 8.82 0.38 -13.61
N LYS A 67 7.80 1.15 -13.96
CA LYS A 67 7.71 1.89 -15.21
C LYS A 67 7.90 3.38 -14.94
N ALA A 68 8.57 4.07 -15.85
CA ALA A 68 8.68 5.53 -15.80
C ALA A 68 8.47 6.13 -17.19
N ASN A 69 7.95 7.37 -17.25
CA ASN A 69 7.57 8.03 -18.50
C ASN A 69 8.51 9.15 -18.96
N ARG A 70 9.55 9.46 -18.18
CA ARG A 70 10.40 10.63 -18.38
C ARG A 70 11.84 10.33 -17.99
N ALA A 71 12.78 10.99 -18.66
CA ALA A 71 14.18 10.98 -18.30
C ALA A 71 14.44 11.61 -16.92
N ALA A 72 15.12 10.87 -16.05
CA ALA A 72 15.52 11.30 -14.72
C ALA A 72 16.76 10.52 -14.26
N ASN A 73 17.58 11.17 -13.44
CA ASN A 73 18.74 10.57 -12.80
C ASN A 73 18.34 10.12 -11.40
N LEU A 74 18.19 8.82 -11.21
CA LEU A 74 17.73 8.21 -9.97
C LEU A 74 18.85 7.40 -9.30
N LEU A 75 18.74 7.25 -7.98
CA LEU A 75 19.55 6.35 -7.18
C LEU A 75 18.58 5.45 -6.41
N VAL A 76 18.59 4.16 -6.74
CA VAL A 76 17.84 3.17 -5.97
C VAL A 76 18.71 2.71 -4.81
N LYS A 77 18.22 2.84 -3.57
CA LYS A 77 18.92 2.35 -2.38
C LYS A 77 18.10 1.29 -1.69
N CYS A 78 18.76 0.23 -1.25
CA CYS A 78 18.14 -0.87 -0.54
C CYS A 78 18.71 -0.91 0.88
N MET A 79 17.82 -0.95 1.87
CA MET A 79 18.22 -0.97 3.27
C MET A 79 17.55 -2.10 4.03
N GLU A 80 18.20 -2.46 5.13
CA GLU A 80 17.73 -3.44 6.09
C GLU A 80 17.95 -2.85 7.48
N ASN A 81 16.85 -2.71 8.23
CA ASN A 81 16.84 -2.12 9.56
C ASN A 81 17.55 -0.76 9.61
N LYS A 82 17.28 0.13 8.64
CA LYS A 82 17.92 1.44 8.49
C LYS A 82 19.44 1.41 8.25
N VAL A 83 20.00 0.26 7.89
CA VAL A 83 21.39 0.12 7.44
C VAL A 83 21.42 0.10 5.91
N ASP A 84 22.15 1.03 5.32
CA ASP A 84 22.37 1.09 3.88
C ASP A 84 23.16 -0.15 3.43
N LYS A 85 22.55 -0.99 2.58
CA LYS A 85 23.22 -2.18 2.03
C LYS A 85 23.91 -1.88 0.71
N GLY A 86 23.49 -0.82 0.02
CA GLY A 86 24.02 -0.46 -1.27
C GLY A 86 23.03 0.33 -2.11
N SER A 87 23.54 0.83 -3.23
CA SER A 87 22.76 1.65 -4.14
C SER A 87 23.16 1.43 -5.59
N LYS A 88 22.19 1.68 -6.48
CA LYS A 88 22.34 1.56 -7.92
C LYS A 88 21.82 2.82 -8.60
N ALA A 89 22.67 3.48 -9.37
CA ALA A 89 22.25 4.57 -10.24
C ALA A 89 21.38 4.03 -11.39
N VAL A 90 20.29 4.73 -11.69
CA VAL A 90 19.37 4.43 -12.78
C VAL A 90 19.09 5.72 -13.54
N ALA A 91 19.39 5.73 -14.84
CA ALA A 91 18.96 6.79 -15.74
C ALA A 91 17.70 6.31 -16.48
N THR A 92 16.57 6.97 -16.25
CA THR A 92 15.36 6.74 -17.04
C THR A 92 15.41 7.56 -18.33
N GLN A 93 14.49 7.27 -19.25
CA GLN A 93 14.38 7.86 -20.58
C GLN A 93 12.99 8.47 -20.78
N ASP A 94 12.88 9.40 -21.73
CA ASP A 94 11.59 9.97 -22.12
C ASP A 94 10.72 8.94 -22.84
N GLY A 95 9.43 8.94 -22.52
CA GLY A 95 8.50 7.90 -22.95
C GLY A 95 8.35 6.79 -21.89
N TRP A 96 7.27 6.01 -22.02
CA TRP A 96 7.01 4.90 -21.10
C TRP A 96 7.95 3.74 -21.35
N HIS A 97 8.80 3.44 -20.37
CA HIS A 97 9.76 2.33 -20.39
C HIS A 97 9.70 1.51 -19.10
N ASP A 98 10.05 0.23 -19.23
CA ASP A 98 10.17 -0.71 -18.12
C ASP A 98 11.59 -0.70 -17.57
N TYR A 99 11.73 -0.58 -16.25
CA TYR A 99 12.99 -0.63 -15.54
C TYR A 99 12.97 -1.82 -14.58
N THR A 100 14.06 -2.59 -14.60
CA THR A 100 14.23 -3.76 -13.76
C THR A 100 15.62 -3.72 -13.15
N LEU A 101 15.70 -3.76 -11.83
CA LEU A 101 16.94 -3.80 -11.08
C LEU A 101 16.99 -5.08 -10.25
N LYS A 102 18.15 -5.75 -10.22
CA LYS A 102 18.35 -6.82 -9.25
C LYS A 102 18.59 -6.19 -7.88
N LEU A 103 18.03 -6.75 -6.82
CA LEU A 103 18.35 -6.31 -5.45
C LEU A 103 19.82 -6.57 -5.11
N SER A 104 20.49 -7.46 -5.84
CA SER A 104 21.94 -7.61 -5.78
C SER A 104 22.72 -6.40 -6.25
N ASP A 105 22.14 -5.56 -7.12
CA ASP A 105 22.78 -4.33 -7.60
C ASP A 105 22.77 -3.23 -6.53
N CYS A 106 21.94 -3.37 -5.49
CA CYS A 106 21.85 -2.46 -4.34
C CYS A 106 22.21 -3.15 -3.01
N GLY A 107 23.02 -4.21 -3.04
CA GLY A 107 23.64 -4.79 -1.84
C GLY A 107 23.03 -6.08 -1.29
N SER A 108 22.00 -6.65 -1.94
CA SER A 108 21.36 -7.92 -1.52
C SER A 108 20.93 -7.95 -0.04
N PRO A 109 20.02 -7.06 0.42
CA PRO A 109 19.50 -7.19 1.77
C PRO A 109 18.87 -8.59 1.97
N ASP A 110 19.16 -9.24 3.10
CA ASP A 110 18.53 -10.50 3.48
C ASP A 110 17.05 -10.27 3.79
N LYS A 111 16.75 -9.06 4.26
CA LYS A 111 15.40 -8.58 4.54
C LYS A 111 15.30 -7.11 4.15
N LEU A 112 14.59 -6.82 3.07
CA LEU A 112 14.38 -5.44 2.64
C LEU A 112 13.35 -4.78 3.54
N THR A 113 13.76 -3.77 4.31
CA THR A 113 12.85 -2.97 5.16
C THR A 113 12.62 -1.59 4.58
N ASP A 114 13.57 -1.06 3.82
CA ASP A 114 13.49 0.27 3.26
C ASP A 114 13.94 0.28 1.80
N LEU A 115 13.15 0.93 0.95
CA LEU A 115 13.45 1.11 -0.46
C LEU A 115 13.37 2.59 -0.81
N PHE A 116 14.48 3.12 -1.33
CA PHE A 116 14.53 4.51 -1.78
C PHE A 116 14.58 4.55 -3.30
N ILE A 117 13.77 5.41 -3.90
CA ILE A 117 14.00 5.94 -5.25
C ILE A 117 14.36 7.40 -5.04
N GLN A 118 15.65 7.69 -5.05
CA GLN A 118 16.20 9.01 -4.71
C GLN A 118 16.58 9.78 -5.97
N ASN A 119 16.39 11.09 -5.94
CA ASN A 119 16.99 12.03 -6.87
C ASN A 119 18.52 11.96 -6.80
N ASN A 120 19.18 11.54 -7.88
CA ASN A 120 20.65 11.43 -7.94
C ASN A 120 21.33 12.70 -8.49
N THR A 121 20.73 13.87 -8.30
CA THR A 121 21.33 15.16 -8.65
C THR A 121 21.31 16.11 -7.45
N ASN A 122 22.12 17.17 -7.53
CA ASN A 122 22.17 18.23 -6.53
C ASN A 122 21.07 19.29 -6.70
N SER A 123 20.14 19.11 -7.65
CA SER A 123 19.05 20.04 -7.96
C SER A 123 17.70 19.33 -7.98
N ALA A 124 16.60 20.08 -7.96
CA ALA A 124 15.29 19.49 -8.26
C ALA A 124 15.28 18.84 -9.65
N GLN A 125 14.41 17.86 -9.85
CA GLN A 125 14.15 17.25 -11.16
C GLN A 125 12.67 17.42 -11.53
N PRO A 126 12.34 17.54 -12.83
CA PRO A 126 10.95 17.61 -13.28
C PRO A 126 10.13 16.41 -12.79
N PRO A 127 8.80 16.55 -12.64
CA PRO A 127 7.92 15.45 -12.24
C PRO A 127 8.10 14.23 -13.14
N ILE A 128 8.13 13.03 -12.56
CA ILE A 128 8.12 11.76 -13.27
C ILE A 128 6.86 10.99 -12.92
N LEU A 129 6.24 10.33 -13.91
CA LEU A 129 5.17 9.38 -13.63
C LEU A 129 5.75 7.99 -13.47
N LEU A 130 5.35 7.33 -12.39
CA LEU A 130 5.68 5.95 -12.06
C LEU A 130 4.43 5.07 -12.12
N ASP A 131 4.59 3.83 -12.56
CA ASP A 131 3.59 2.78 -12.43
C ASP A 131 4.26 1.43 -12.20
N ASP A 132 3.47 0.42 -11.84
CA ASP A 132 3.91 -0.96 -11.64
C ASP A 132 5.16 -1.06 -10.74
N LEU A 133 5.25 -0.19 -9.72
CA LEU A 133 6.32 -0.21 -8.74
C LEU A 133 6.15 -1.45 -7.86
N GLU A 134 7.00 -2.44 -8.04
CA GLU A 134 6.82 -3.76 -7.44
C GLU A 134 8.13 -4.51 -7.19
N LEU A 135 8.09 -5.40 -6.20
CA LEU A 135 9.15 -6.37 -5.96
C LEU A 135 8.75 -7.72 -6.55
N ARG A 136 9.70 -8.42 -7.16
CA ARG A 136 9.50 -9.75 -7.77
C ARG A 136 10.54 -10.74 -7.26
N GLY A 137 10.16 -12.01 -7.09
CA GLY A 137 11.09 -13.09 -6.76
C GLY A 137 10.38 -14.40 -6.41
N PRO A 138 11.08 -15.36 -5.79
CA PRO A 138 10.50 -16.64 -5.34
C PRO A 138 9.25 -16.51 -4.46
N SER A 139 9.11 -15.42 -3.69
CA SER A 139 7.92 -15.10 -2.90
C SER A 139 6.73 -14.58 -3.74
N GLY A 140 6.89 -14.48 -5.06
CA GLY A 140 5.90 -13.93 -5.98
C GLY A 140 6.15 -12.46 -6.32
N THR A 141 5.06 -11.73 -6.56
CA THR A 141 5.08 -10.29 -6.85
C THR A 141 4.41 -9.52 -5.73
N LEU A 142 5.11 -8.51 -5.21
CA LEU A 142 4.56 -7.53 -4.27
C LEU A 142 4.48 -6.16 -4.96
N ALA A 143 3.28 -5.78 -5.37
CA ALA A 143 3.01 -4.43 -5.88
C ALA A 143 3.13 -3.42 -4.74
N LEU A 144 4.25 -2.69 -4.67
CA LEU A 144 4.48 -1.62 -3.69
C LEU A 144 3.52 -0.45 -3.95
N LEU A 145 3.27 -0.13 -5.22
CA LEU A 145 2.14 0.70 -5.65
C LEU A 145 0.94 -0.19 -5.99
N SER A 146 0.04 -0.35 -5.04
CA SER A 146 -1.09 -1.28 -5.11
C SER A 146 -2.43 -0.55 -5.30
N THR A 147 -3.55 -1.26 -5.22
CA THR A 147 -4.87 -0.68 -4.98
C THR A 147 -5.25 -0.82 -3.51
N GLU A 148 -6.20 0.00 -3.06
CA GLU A 148 -6.78 -0.06 -1.73
C GLU A 148 -7.26 -1.46 -1.33
N LYS A 149 -7.99 -2.14 -2.22
CA LYS A 149 -8.47 -3.50 -2.00
C LYS A 149 -7.31 -4.51 -1.95
N ALA A 150 -6.33 -4.38 -2.85
CA ALA A 150 -5.18 -5.26 -2.87
C ALA A 150 -4.29 -5.08 -1.63
N ALA A 151 -4.23 -3.88 -1.05
CA ALA A 151 -3.58 -3.66 0.24
C ALA A 151 -4.31 -4.38 1.38
N VAL A 152 -5.66 -4.37 1.42
CA VAL A 152 -6.43 -5.19 2.38
C VAL A 152 -6.16 -6.68 2.19
N GLN A 153 -6.15 -7.15 0.94
CA GLN A 153 -5.86 -8.54 0.62
C GLN A 153 -4.46 -8.96 1.09
N GLY A 154 -3.44 -8.15 0.79
CA GLY A 154 -2.07 -8.39 1.23
C GLY A 154 -1.92 -8.49 2.74
N ALA A 155 -2.63 -7.65 3.51
CA ALA A 155 -2.64 -7.70 4.98
C ALA A 155 -3.17 -9.05 5.48
N LEU A 156 -4.30 -9.48 4.92
CA LEU A 156 -4.95 -10.73 5.31
C LEU A 156 -4.18 -11.96 4.81
N ASP A 157 -3.55 -11.90 3.64
CA ASP A 157 -2.68 -12.95 3.11
C ASP A 157 -1.46 -13.17 3.99
N TYR A 158 -0.88 -12.08 4.49
CA TYR A 158 0.22 -12.14 5.45
C TYR A 158 -0.19 -12.89 6.73
N ALA A 159 -1.33 -12.51 7.34
CA ALA A 159 -1.86 -13.20 8.52
C ALA A 159 -2.21 -14.67 8.22
N ALA A 160 -2.80 -14.94 7.06
CA ALA A 160 -3.21 -16.29 6.66
C ALA A 160 -1.99 -17.19 6.46
N LYS A 161 -0.92 -16.67 5.85
CA LYS A 161 0.34 -17.39 5.70
C LYS A 161 0.92 -17.73 7.08
N TRP A 162 1.01 -16.75 7.98
CA TRP A 162 1.51 -17.01 9.34
C TRP A 162 0.67 -18.08 10.06
N GLY A 163 -0.67 -18.01 9.97
CA GLY A 163 -1.55 -19.00 10.57
C GLY A 163 -1.32 -20.42 10.04
N ARG A 164 -1.15 -20.58 8.72
CA ARG A 164 -0.81 -21.86 8.10
C ARG A 164 0.56 -22.38 8.57
N ASP A 165 1.58 -21.54 8.52
CA ASP A 165 2.96 -21.93 8.88
C ASP A 165 3.06 -22.34 10.37
N ASN A 166 2.20 -21.80 11.23
CA ASN A 166 2.20 -22.05 12.68
C ASN A 166 1.08 -23.01 13.13
N ASN A 167 0.28 -23.55 12.21
CA ASN A 167 -0.89 -24.38 12.50
C ASN A 167 -1.86 -23.74 13.51
N ARG A 168 -2.19 -22.45 13.31
CA ARG A 168 -3.11 -21.68 14.15
C ARG A 168 -4.24 -21.07 13.34
N PRO A 169 -5.51 -21.16 13.80
CA PRO A 169 -6.60 -20.40 13.20
C PRO A 169 -6.39 -18.90 13.45
N ILE A 170 -6.90 -18.07 12.54
CA ILE A 170 -6.84 -16.61 12.66
C ILE A 170 -8.24 -16.08 12.98
N PHE A 171 -8.30 -15.24 14.00
CA PHE A 171 -9.46 -14.46 14.37
C PHE A 171 -9.16 -12.97 14.13
N LEU A 172 -9.87 -12.35 13.19
CA LEU A 172 -9.83 -10.90 12.98
C LEU A 172 -10.70 -10.23 14.04
N GLY A 173 -10.12 -10.02 15.23
CA GLY A 173 -10.85 -9.60 16.41
C GLY A 173 -11.44 -8.19 16.34
N GLU A 174 -10.86 -7.31 15.54
CA GLU A 174 -11.37 -5.95 15.34
C GLU A 174 -11.12 -5.49 13.90
N PHE A 175 -12.16 -4.91 13.30
CA PHE A 175 -12.07 -4.11 12.09
C PHE A 175 -13.27 -3.18 12.03
N GLY A 176 -13.07 -1.94 11.57
CA GLY A 176 -14.14 -0.96 11.43
C GLY A 176 -13.62 0.37 10.92
N ALA A 177 -14.53 1.20 10.39
CA ALA A 177 -14.22 2.55 9.94
C ALA A 177 -14.99 3.60 10.76
N TYR A 178 -14.28 4.58 11.30
CA TYR A 178 -14.80 5.59 12.24
C TYR A 178 -15.91 6.43 11.60
N GLU A 179 -16.94 6.81 12.36
CA GLU A 179 -18.15 7.47 11.84
C GLU A 179 -17.93 8.85 11.23
N LYS A 180 -16.76 9.47 11.45
CA LYS A 180 -16.40 10.72 10.77
C LYS A 180 -16.01 10.53 9.29
N ALA A 181 -15.70 9.31 8.84
CA ALA A 181 -15.53 9.01 7.43
C ALA A 181 -16.89 8.97 6.71
N ASP A 182 -16.90 9.19 5.39
CA ASP A 182 -18.14 9.12 4.62
C ASP A 182 -18.74 7.70 4.63
N LEU A 183 -20.07 7.62 4.67
CA LEU A 183 -20.77 6.35 4.89
C LEU A 183 -20.52 5.34 3.76
N ASP A 184 -20.43 5.78 2.52
CA ASP A 184 -20.26 4.90 1.37
C ASP A 184 -18.91 4.19 1.40
N SER A 185 -17.83 4.95 1.69
CA SER A 185 -16.50 4.40 1.91
C SER A 185 -16.48 3.42 3.09
N ARG A 186 -17.13 3.77 4.22
CA ARG A 186 -17.22 2.87 5.38
C ARG A 186 -17.90 1.54 5.04
N VAL A 187 -19.01 1.59 4.31
CA VAL A 187 -19.77 0.41 3.89
C VAL A 187 -18.94 -0.46 2.95
N LEU A 188 -18.33 0.14 1.93
CA LEU A 188 -17.56 -0.59 0.92
C LEU A 188 -16.29 -1.21 1.52
N TRP A 189 -15.56 -0.47 2.35
CA TRP A 189 -14.39 -0.98 3.06
C TRP A 189 -14.78 -2.12 4.00
N THR A 190 -15.84 -1.96 4.80
CA THR A 190 -16.32 -2.98 5.74
C THR A 190 -16.71 -4.27 5.02
N ALA A 191 -17.47 -4.17 3.92
CA ALA A 191 -17.83 -5.32 3.10
C ALA A 191 -16.60 -6.00 2.49
N THR A 192 -15.62 -5.22 2.04
CA THR A 192 -14.38 -5.75 1.48
C THR A 192 -13.60 -6.53 2.53
N VAL A 193 -13.29 -5.94 3.68
CA VAL A 193 -12.52 -6.60 4.75
C VAL A 193 -13.20 -7.87 5.21
N ARG A 194 -14.51 -7.82 5.49
CA ARG A 194 -15.30 -8.98 5.91
C ARG A 194 -15.25 -10.09 4.85
N SER A 195 -15.53 -9.78 3.58
CA SER A 195 -15.53 -10.79 2.51
C SER A 195 -14.14 -11.39 2.25
N GLU A 196 -13.07 -10.60 2.37
CA GLU A 196 -11.70 -11.07 2.17
C GLU A 196 -11.19 -11.89 3.36
N ALA A 197 -11.65 -11.59 4.58
CA ALA A 197 -11.39 -12.42 5.76
C ALA A 197 -12.10 -13.78 5.64
N GLU A 198 -13.36 -13.79 5.22
CA GLU A 198 -14.16 -15.02 5.01
C GLU A 198 -13.53 -15.94 3.95
N LYS A 199 -13.03 -15.39 2.83
CA LYS A 199 -12.32 -16.17 1.79
C LYS A 199 -11.10 -16.92 2.32
N ARG A 200 -10.49 -16.42 3.40
CA ARG A 200 -9.31 -17.03 4.05
C ARG A 200 -9.69 -17.91 5.24
N GLY A 201 -10.97 -18.08 5.50
CA GLY A 201 -11.50 -18.89 6.61
C GLY A 201 -11.33 -18.24 7.98
N PHE A 202 -11.16 -16.91 8.05
CA PHE A 202 -11.02 -16.22 9.32
C PHE A 202 -12.39 -16.07 9.99
N SER A 203 -12.45 -16.33 11.29
CA SER A 203 -13.52 -15.75 12.11
C SER A 203 -13.25 -14.26 12.33
N TRP A 204 -14.27 -13.47 12.62
CA TRP A 204 -14.12 -12.02 12.77
C TRP A 204 -15.12 -11.42 13.74
N ALA A 205 -14.78 -10.26 14.32
CA ALA A 205 -15.69 -9.42 15.09
C ALA A 205 -15.53 -7.96 14.65
N TYR A 206 -16.65 -7.32 14.33
CA TYR A 206 -16.66 -5.93 13.90
C TYR A 206 -16.50 -4.98 15.09
N TRP A 207 -15.68 -3.95 14.91
CA TRP A 207 -15.54 -2.84 15.84
C TRP A 207 -16.37 -1.65 15.36
N GLU A 208 -17.45 -1.23 16.03
CA GLU A 208 -18.11 -1.89 17.16
C GLU A 208 -19.63 -1.74 17.08
N PHE A 209 -20.34 -2.08 18.15
CA PHE A 209 -21.80 -2.18 18.15
C PHE A 209 -22.49 -0.81 17.98
N GLY A 210 -22.16 0.22 18.77
CA GLY A 210 -23.01 1.42 18.86
C GLY A 210 -22.38 2.69 19.45
N ALA A 211 -21.08 2.87 19.33
CA ALA A 211 -20.35 4.10 19.61
C ALA A 211 -19.73 4.66 18.32
N GLY A 212 -18.48 5.15 18.37
CA GLY A 212 -17.85 5.88 17.26
C GLY A 212 -17.68 5.07 15.96
N PHE A 213 -17.80 3.75 15.99
CA PHE A 213 -17.76 2.90 14.79
C PHE A 213 -19.09 2.18 14.55
N GLY A 214 -20.08 2.47 15.41
CA GLY A 214 -21.28 1.70 15.62
C GLY A 214 -22.07 1.39 14.35
N ILE A 215 -22.47 0.14 14.20
CA ILE A 215 -23.50 -0.29 13.24
C ILE A 215 -24.92 -0.12 13.79
N TYR A 216 -25.08 0.16 15.07
CA TYR A 216 -26.37 0.38 15.75
C TYR A 216 -26.41 1.77 16.38
N ASP A 217 -27.48 2.52 16.09
CA ASP A 217 -27.77 3.78 16.77
C ASP A 217 -28.54 3.48 18.06
N ARG A 218 -27.89 3.69 19.21
CA ARG A 218 -28.47 3.42 20.53
C ARG A 218 -29.57 4.40 20.92
N THR A 219 -29.58 5.60 20.35
CA THR A 219 -30.57 6.64 20.62
C THR A 219 -31.83 6.37 19.80
N ALA A 220 -31.67 6.18 18.49
CA ALA A 220 -32.77 5.85 17.59
C ALA A 220 -33.29 4.41 17.81
N LYS A 221 -32.48 3.54 18.44
CA LYS A 221 -32.72 2.10 18.59
C LYS A 221 -32.83 1.37 17.26
N GLU A 222 -32.05 1.82 16.28
CA GLU A 222 -32.11 1.35 14.90
C GLU A 222 -30.73 0.92 14.38
N TRP A 223 -30.74 -0.05 13.48
CA TRP A 223 -29.53 -0.43 12.75
C TRP A 223 -29.20 0.60 11.67
N ARG A 224 -27.92 0.90 11.49
CA ARG A 224 -27.39 1.51 10.26
C ARG A 224 -27.40 0.44 9.18
N LEU A 225 -28.55 0.30 8.50
CA LEU A 225 -28.85 -0.85 7.64
C LEU A 225 -27.80 -1.13 6.56
N SER A 226 -27.15 -0.11 5.99
CA SER A 226 -26.10 -0.29 4.99
C SER A 226 -24.85 -0.98 5.57
N LEU A 227 -24.42 -0.61 6.78
CA LEU A 227 -23.31 -1.26 7.48
C LEU A 227 -23.68 -2.66 7.97
N LEU A 228 -24.91 -2.85 8.47
CA LEU A 228 -25.38 -4.19 8.85
C LEU A 228 -25.34 -5.15 7.65
N LYS A 229 -25.83 -4.71 6.48
CA LYS A 229 -25.80 -5.50 5.23
C LYS A 229 -24.36 -5.75 4.73
N ALA A 230 -23.41 -4.87 5.04
CA ALA A 230 -22.01 -5.08 4.70
C ALA A 230 -21.37 -6.24 5.49
N LEU A 231 -21.81 -6.44 6.74
CA LEU A 231 -21.33 -7.47 7.66
C LEU A 231 -22.12 -8.78 7.55
N VAL A 232 -23.44 -8.68 7.42
CA VAL A 232 -24.38 -9.79 7.33
C VAL A 232 -25.21 -9.59 6.06
N PRO A 233 -24.63 -9.80 4.86
CA PRO A 233 -25.44 -9.90 3.66
C PRO A 233 -26.42 -11.07 3.87
N LYS A 234 -27.70 -10.88 3.50
CA LYS A 234 -28.75 -11.90 3.70
C LYS A 234 -28.24 -13.32 3.35
N PRO A 235 -28.64 -14.36 4.10
CA PRO A 235 -28.35 -15.75 3.74
C PRO A 235 -28.87 -16.09 2.34
#